data_AF-A0A2I1HUB9-F1
#
_entry.id   AF-A0A2I1HUB9-F1
#
_cell.length_a   1.000
_cell.length_b   1.000
_cell.length_c   1.000
_cell.angle_alpha   90.00
_cell.angle_beta   90.00
_cell.angle_gamma   90.00
#
_symmetry.space_group_name_H-M   'P 1'
#
loop_
_entity.id
_entity.type
_entity.pdbx_description
1 polymer ?
#
loop_
_entity_poly.entity_id
_entity_poly.type
_entity_poly.pdbx_seq_one_letter_code
_entity_poly.pdbx_strand_id
1 'polypeptide(L)'
;MNQEFNRNHIVRNIRRFRTWRQHLPLLSISAKSIPISSKKTPSTSKNSKLAYQLSINDIIWHVLSNPSLVNNMYFGPGIDSEIKSEYWHGTLWAESPLFGQEQLTILQETYRCGDFVYYYDNDNNEQLHLGRLRAILINEVDKQYQLRIQK
;
A
#
# COMPACT_ATOMS: atom_id res chain seq x y z
N MET A 1 -23.17 -11.44 -10.98
CA MET A 1 -23.39 -12.35 -9.83
C MET A 1 -22.08 -13.08 -9.60
N ASN A 2 -21.45 -12.89 -8.45
CA ASN A 2 -20.20 -13.59 -8.13
C ASN A 2 -20.54 -15.03 -7.73
N GLN A 3 -19.96 -16.01 -8.44
CA GLN A 3 -20.11 -17.42 -8.07
C GLN A 3 -19.54 -17.62 -6.66
N GLU A 4 -20.35 -18.16 -5.75
CA GLU A 4 -19.88 -18.50 -4.42
C GLU A 4 -18.76 -19.54 -4.48
N PHE A 5 -17.75 -19.34 -3.64
CA PHE A 5 -16.59 -20.21 -3.57
C PHE A 5 -17.01 -21.64 -3.18
N ASN A 6 -16.88 -22.59 -4.11
CA ASN A 6 -17.16 -24.00 -3.85
C ASN A 6 -15.88 -24.76 -3.50
N ARG A 7 -15.77 -25.19 -2.24
CA ARG A 7 -14.64 -25.98 -1.73
C ARG A 7 -14.39 -27.28 -2.51
N ASN A 8 -15.41 -27.82 -3.18
CA ASN A 8 -15.28 -29.04 -3.97
C ASN A 8 -14.54 -28.82 -5.29
N HIS A 9 -14.38 -27.57 -5.74
CA HIS A 9 -13.57 -27.24 -6.92
C HIS A 9 -12.06 -27.26 -6.63
N ILE A 10 -11.64 -27.35 -5.35
CA ILE A 10 -10.23 -27.41 -4.99
C ILE A 10 -9.68 -28.80 -5.31
N VAL A 11 -8.68 -28.87 -6.19
CA VAL A 11 -8.01 -30.12 -6.53
C VAL A 11 -7.21 -30.64 -5.33
N ARG A 12 -7.67 -31.74 -4.75
CA ARG A 12 -6.99 -32.40 -3.60
C ARG A 12 -5.87 -33.36 -4.03
N ASN A 13 -5.82 -33.74 -5.30
CA ASN A 13 -4.87 -34.71 -5.82
C ASN A 13 -3.66 -34.01 -6.47
N ILE A 14 -2.45 -34.30 -6.00
CA ILE A 14 -1.24 -33.64 -6.48
C ILE A 14 -0.92 -33.89 -7.96
N ARG A 15 -1.27 -35.06 -8.51
CA ARG A 15 -1.09 -35.35 -9.94
C ARG A 15 -2.02 -34.50 -10.80
N ARG A 16 -3.30 -34.38 -10.40
CA ARG A 16 -4.27 -33.48 -11.05
C ARG A 16 -3.89 -32.00 -10.89
N PHE A 17 -3.29 -31.63 -9.76
CA PHE A 17 -2.81 -30.28 -9.56
C PHE A 17 -1.67 -29.94 -10.53
N ARG A 18 -0.74 -30.88 -10.79
CA ARG A 18 0.34 -30.68 -11.76
C ARG A 18 -0.17 -30.49 -13.20
N THR A 19 -1.20 -31.22 -13.62
CA THR A 19 -1.80 -31.02 -14.96
C THR A 19 -2.58 -29.71 -15.03
N TRP A 20 -3.33 -29.35 -13.99
CA TRP A 20 -3.97 -28.03 -13.90
C TRP A 20 -2.96 -26.89 -13.95
N ARG A 21 -1.84 -27.05 -13.25
CA ARG A 21 -0.75 -26.08 -13.20
C ARG A 21 -0.18 -25.75 -14.59
N GLN A 22 -0.18 -26.70 -15.54
CA GLN A 22 0.27 -26.46 -16.91
C GLN A 22 -0.63 -25.48 -17.68
N HIS A 23 -1.89 -25.35 -17.26
CA HIS A 23 -2.89 -24.49 -17.90
C HIS A 23 -3.10 -23.18 -17.12
N LEU A 24 -2.42 -23.01 -15.98
CA LEU A 24 -2.47 -21.77 -15.22
C LEU A 24 -1.41 -20.80 -15.76
N PRO A 25 -1.73 -19.50 -15.87
CA PRO A 25 -0.73 -18.47 -16.13
C PRO A 25 0.20 -18.36 -14.92
N LEU A 26 1.26 -19.18 -14.90
CA LEU A 26 2.23 -19.19 -13.82
C LEU A 26 3.32 -18.17 -14.10
N LEU A 27 3.53 -17.30 -13.11
CA LEU A 27 4.69 -16.44 -13.06
C LEU A 27 5.97 -17.26 -12.99
N SER A 28 6.98 -16.84 -13.76
CA SER A 28 8.32 -17.39 -13.65
C SER A 28 8.88 -17.08 -12.26
N ILE A 29 9.28 -18.13 -11.55
CA ILE A 29 9.98 -18.00 -10.27
C ILE A 29 11.47 -17.99 -10.57
N SER A 30 12.13 -16.88 -10.23
CA SER A 30 13.59 -16.81 -10.29
C SER A 30 14.17 -17.36 -8.99
N ALA A 31 15.19 -18.22 -9.10
CA ALA A 31 15.94 -18.71 -7.95
C ALA A 31 17.29 -18.01 -7.90
N LYS A 32 17.60 -17.38 -6.77
CA LYS A 32 18.88 -16.73 -6.53
C LYS A 32 19.53 -17.33 -5.30
N SER A 33 20.81 -17.63 -5.37
CA SER A 33 21.58 -18.06 -4.20
C SER A 33 21.90 -16.83 -3.36
N ILE A 34 21.38 -16.78 -2.12
CA ILE A 34 21.66 -15.69 -1.19
C ILE A 34 22.71 -16.17 -0.18
N PRO A 35 23.80 -15.40 0.03
CA PRO A 35 24.80 -15.73 1.04
C PRO A 35 24.20 -15.59 2.44
N ILE A 36 24.51 -16.54 3.32
CA ILE A 36 24.11 -16.50 4.72
C ILE A 36 25.26 -15.91 5.53
N SER A 37 24.97 -14.86 6.31
CA SER A 37 25.97 -14.22 7.16
C SER A 37 26.43 -15.15 8.27
N SER A 38 27.74 -15.37 8.36
CA SER A 38 28.41 -16.23 9.35
C SER A 38 28.38 -15.70 10.79
N LYS A 39 27.93 -14.45 11.00
CA LYS A 39 28.05 -13.76 12.30
C LYS A 39 27.20 -14.38 13.42
N LYS A 40 26.16 -15.16 13.07
CA LYS A 40 25.26 -15.85 14.02
C LYS A 40 24.82 -17.24 13.52
N THR A 41 25.54 -17.84 12.57
CA THR A 41 25.19 -19.17 12.03
C THR A 41 26.13 -20.22 12.59
N PRO A 42 25.63 -21.43 12.94
CA PRO A 42 26.48 -22.57 13.28
C PRO A 42 27.46 -22.87 12.14
N SER A 43 28.69 -23.29 12.48
CA SER A 43 29.74 -23.66 11.52
C SER A 43 29.36 -24.85 10.63
N THR A 44 28.31 -25.59 10.98
CA THR A 44 27.72 -26.69 10.20
C THR A 44 26.69 -26.23 9.18
N SER A 45 26.32 -24.95 9.16
CA SER A 45 25.31 -24.41 8.25
C SER A 45 25.90 -24.11 6.86
N LYS A 46 25.04 -24.17 5.83
CA LYS A 46 25.45 -23.86 4.46
C LYS A 46 25.69 -22.35 4.31
N ASN A 47 26.77 -21.99 3.61
CA ASN A 47 27.16 -20.60 3.37
C ASN A 47 26.20 -19.82 2.45
N SER A 48 25.29 -20.52 1.75
CA SER A 48 24.26 -19.91 0.92
C SER A 48 22.99 -20.75 0.88
N LYS A 49 21.86 -20.09 0.58
CA LYS A 49 20.56 -20.74 0.42
C LYS A 49 19.83 -20.15 -0.78
N LEU A 50 19.13 -21.00 -1.50
CA LEU A 50 18.26 -20.57 -2.59
C LEU A 50 17.09 -19.77 -2.01
N ALA A 51 16.95 -18.54 -2.48
CA ALA A 51 15.77 -17.73 -2.32
C ALA A 51 15.01 -17.66 -3.64
N TYR A 52 13.70 -17.77 -3.55
CA TYR A 52 12.81 -17.70 -4.69
C TYR A 52 12.23 -16.29 -4.73
N GLN A 53 12.43 -15.60 -5.84
CA GLN A 53 11.93 -14.25 -6.08
C GLN A 53 10.94 -14.27 -7.24
N LEU A 54 9.80 -13.63 -7.02
CA LEU A 54 8.83 -13.26 -8.05
C LEU A 54 9.07 -11.81 -8.45
N SER A 55 9.01 -11.53 -9.75
CA SER A 55 9.06 -10.17 -10.28
C SER A 55 7.74 -9.48 -9.98
N ILE A 56 7.79 -8.34 -9.28
CA ILE A 56 6.62 -7.49 -9.01
C ILE A 56 6.03 -7.00 -10.34
N ASN A 57 6.89 -6.67 -11.31
CA ASN A 57 6.46 -6.23 -12.63
C ASN A 57 5.65 -7.32 -13.32
N ASP A 58 6.14 -8.56 -13.30
CA ASP A 58 5.46 -9.69 -13.94
C ASP A 58 4.12 -9.97 -13.26
N ILE A 59 4.06 -9.87 -11.92
CA ILE A 59 2.81 -9.99 -11.16
C ILE A 59 1.80 -8.95 -11.64
N ILE A 60 2.20 -7.67 -11.69
CA ILE A 60 1.34 -6.57 -12.12
C ILE A 60 0.85 -6.80 -13.55
N TRP A 61 1.77 -7.10 -14.48
CA TRP A 61 1.44 -7.41 -15.87
C TRP A 61 0.42 -8.54 -15.97
N HIS A 62 0.60 -9.65 -15.23
CA HIS A 62 -0.31 -10.78 -15.30
C HIS A 62 -1.71 -10.48 -14.77
N VAL A 63 -1.79 -9.71 -13.68
CA VAL A 63 -3.06 -9.30 -13.09
C VAL A 63 -3.81 -8.37 -14.04
N LEU A 64 -3.12 -7.36 -14.58
CA LEU A 64 -3.70 -6.39 -15.52
C LEU A 64 -4.00 -7.00 -16.89
N SER A 65 -3.34 -8.10 -17.28
CA SER A 65 -3.62 -8.79 -18.55
C SER A 65 -4.81 -9.74 -18.46
N ASN A 66 -5.39 -9.97 -17.29
CA ASN A 66 -6.52 -10.91 -17.12
C ASN A 66 -7.86 -10.16 -17.21
N PRO A 67 -8.61 -10.28 -18.32
CA PRO A 67 -9.84 -9.51 -18.52
C PRO A 67 -10.92 -9.81 -17.48
N SER A 68 -10.95 -11.06 -16.98
CA SER A 68 -11.90 -11.49 -15.94
C SER A 68 -11.61 -10.87 -14.58
N LEU A 69 -10.35 -10.50 -14.29
CA LEU A 69 -9.98 -9.80 -13.07
C LEU A 69 -10.11 -8.29 -13.23
N VAL A 70 -9.60 -7.73 -14.32
CA VAL A 70 -9.57 -6.28 -14.58
C VAL A 70 -10.95 -5.64 -14.44
N ASN A 71 -11.98 -6.26 -15.02
CA ASN A 71 -13.35 -5.75 -14.95
C ASN A 71 -13.95 -5.77 -13.53
N ASN A 72 -13.36 -6.55 -12.62
CA ASN A 72 -13.78 -6.67 -11.23
C ASN A 72 -12.79 -6.00 -10.25
N MET A 73 -11.72 -5.35 -10.74
CA MET A 73 -10.81 -4.60 -9.89
C MET A 73 -11.51 -3.33 -9.40
N TYR A 74 -11.32 -3.00 -8.12
CA TYR A 74 -11.94 -1.84 -7.47
C TYR A 74 -11.66 -0.52 -8.21
N PHE A 75 -10.46 -0.38 -8.78
CA PHE A 75 -10.04 0.82 -9.52
C PHE A 75 -10.22 0.71 -11.04
N GLY A 76 -10.74 -0.42 -11.55
CA GLY A 76 -10.80 -0.69 -12.98
C GLY A 76 -9.42 -0.77 -13.64
N PRO A 77 -9.33 -0.62 -14.98
CA PRO A 77 -8.05 -0.47 -15.67
C PRO A 77 -7.37 0.81 -15.18
N GLY A 78 -6.15 0.68 -14.64
CA GLY A 78 -5.37 1.82 -14.14
C GLY A 78 -5.23 2.90 -15.22
N ILE A 79 -5.57 4.14 -14.88
CA ILE A 79 -5.46 5.29 -15.76
C ILE A 79 -4.03 5.82 -15.65
N ASP A 80 -3.32 5.88 -16.77
CA ASP A 80 -2.04 6.58 -16.84
C ASP A 80 -2.31 8.10 -16.87
N SER A 81 -1.67 8.84 -15.98
CA SER A 81 -1.89 10.28 -15.82
C SER A 81 -0.55 10.98 -15.61
N GLU A 82 -0.27 11.99 -16.42
CA GLU A 82 0.94 12.83 -16.30
C GLU A 82 1.01 13.53 -14.94
N ILE A 83 -0.17 13.88 -14.40
CA ILE A 83 -0.31 14.45 -13.06
C ILE A 83 -0.65 13.28 -12.14
N LYS A 84 0.22 13.02 -11.16
CA LYS A 84 -0.05 12.06 -10.10
C LYS A 84 -1.20 12.61 -9.24
N SER A 85 -2.42 12.23 -9.55
CA SER A 85 -3.60 12.50 -8.74
C SER A 85 -4.07 11.19 -8.13
N GLU A 86 -4.02 11.13 -6.81
CA GLU A 86 -4.49 9.99 -6.03
C GLU A 86 -6.03 9.97 -6.02
N TYR A 87 -6.65 9.08 -6.80
CA TYR A 87 -8.11 8.87 -6.84
C TYR A 87 -8.54 7.85 -5.78
N TRP A 88 -9.16 8.28 -4.68
CA TRP A 88 -9.57 7.32 -3.65
C TRP A 88 -10.87 7.65 -2.91
N HIS A 89 -11.53 6.58 -2.44
CA HIS A 89 -12.86 6.61 -1.83
C HIS A 89 -12.79 6.13 -0.36
N GLY A 90 -13.40 6.90 0.56
CA GLY A 90 -13.60 6.52 1.98
C GLY A 90 -12.66 7.16 3.01
N THR A 91 -12.82 6.75 4.29
CA THR A 91 -12.18 7.35 5.48
C THR A 91 -10.74 6.91 5.75
N LEU A 92 -10.26 5.85 5.08
CA LEU A 92 -8.89 5.28 5.23
C LEU A 92 -7.76 6.26 4.83
N TRP A 93 -8.10 7.39 4.22
CA TRP A 93 -7.20 8.35 3.58
C TRP A 93 -6.81 9.54 4.45
N ALA A 94 -7.38 9.68 5.66
CA ALA A 94 -7.04 10.76 6.58
C ALA A 94 -5.54 10.80 6.99
N GLU A 95 -4.79 9.74 6.65
CA GLU A 95 -3.42 9.50 7.08
C GLU A 95 -2.40 9.51 5.93
N SER A 96 -2.81 9.72 4.66
CA SER A 96 -1.86 9.81 3.54
C SER A 96 -1.16 11.18 3.54
N PRO A 97 0.19 11.23 3.60
CA PRO A 97 0.93 12.49 3.58
C PRO A 97 0.88 13.21 2.22
N LEU A 98 0.39 12.55 1.17
CA LEU A 98 0.24 13.12 -0.17
C LEU A 98 -1.16 13.71 -0.41
N PHE A 99 -2.08 13.57 0.55
CA PHE A 99 -3.43 14.10 0.43
C PHE A 99 -3.53 15.48 1.11
N GLY A 100 -3.54 16.54 0.28
CA GLY A 100 -3.60 17.93 0.73
C GLY A 100 -2.32 18.71 0.41
N GLN A 101 -2.03 19.75 1.20
CA GLN A 101 -0.81 20.52 1.08
C GLN A 101 0.35 19.80 1.80
N GLU A 102 1.52 19.74 1.18
CA GLU A 102 2.71 19.11 1.78
C GLU A 102 3.22 19.89 3.00
N GLN A 103 3.09 21.21 2.96
CA GLN A 103 3.55 22.12 4.00
C GLN A 103 2.61 23.30 4.20
N LEU A 104 2.62 23.85 5.41
CA LEU A 104 1.89 25.05 5.81
C LEU A 104 2.84 26.01 6.50
N THR A 105 2.85 27.28 6.07
CA THR A 105 3.63 28.33 6.74
C THR A 105 2.71 29.22 7.57
N ILE A 106 2.91 29.23 8.89
CA ILE A 106 2.21 30.13 9.83
C ILE A 106 3.28 30.97 10.53
N LEU A 107 3.12 32.29 10.51
CA LEU A 107 4.02 33.21 11.22
C LEU A 107 5.52 32.96 10.94
N GLN A 108 5.87 32.67 9.68
CA GLN A 108 7.22 32.34 9.19
C GLN A 108 7.75 30.95 9.58
N GLU A 109 7.03 30.17 10.39
CA GLU A 109 7.35 28.78 10.68
C GLU A 109 6.68 27.84 9.68
N THR A 110 7.42 26.86 9.18
CA THR A 110 6.92 25.90 8.19
C THR A 110 6.67 24.54 8.83
N TYR A 111 5.42 24.11 8.82
CA TYR A 111 4.95 22.83 9.35
C TYR A 111 4.74 21.85 8.22
N ARG A 112 5.15 20.60 8.43
CA ARG A 112 4.99 19.50 7.46
C ARG A 112 4.18 18.37 8.05
N CYS A 113 3.53 17.60 7.17
CA CYS A 113 2.85 16.38 7.58
C CYS A 113 3.85 15.44 8.30
N GLY A 114 3.49 15.02 9.51
CA GLY A 114 4.32 14.21 10.39
C GLY A 114 4.92 14.94 11.57
N ASP A 115 4.94 16.28 11.55
CA ASP A 115 5.47 17.11 12.65
C ASP A 115 4.58 17.05 13.90
N PHE A 116 5.19 17.28 15.05
CA PHE A 116 4.47 17.44 16.30
C PHE A 116 4.14 18.91 16.53
N VAL A 117 2.86 19.18 16.77
CA VAL A 117 2.34 20.53 16.95
C VAL A 117 1.53 20.63 18.24
N TYR A 118 1.57 21.81 18.85
CA TYR A 118 0.69 22.16 19.94
C TYR A 118 -0.56 22.84 19.40
N TYR A 119 -1.74 22.44 19.88
CA TYR A 119 -3.01 23.02 19.48
C TYR A 119 -3.97 23.15 20.66
N TYR A 120 -4.95 24.04 20.51
CA TYR A 120 -6.07 24.19 21.43
C TYR A 120 -7.27 23.43 20.87
N ASP A 121 -7.89 22.59 21.68
CA ASP A 121 -9.13 21.90 21.30
C ASP A 121 -10.31 22.87 21.48
N ASN A 122 -11.21 22.95 20.50
CA ASN A 122 -12.33 23.90 20.53
C ASN A 122 -13.25 23.68 21.74
N ASP A 123 -13.30 22.45 22.25
CA ASP A 123 -14.13 22.07 23.39
C ASP A 123 -13.53 22.49 24.74
N ASN A 124 -12.20 22.68 24.83
CA ASN A 124 -11.48 23.05 26.05
C ASN A 124 -10.33 24.00 25.71
N ASN A 125 -10.68 25.25 25.38
CA ASN A 125 -9.75 26.33 24.98
C ASN A 125 -8.64 26.67 25.99
N GLU A 126 -8.57 25.99 27.14
CA GLU A 126 -7.60 26.23 28.21
C GLU A 126 -6.49 25.16 28.29
N GLN A 127 -6.61 24.04 27.57
CA GLN A 127 -5.58 22.99 27.57
C GLN A 127 -4.84 22.89 26.25
N LEU A 128 -3.51 23.02 26.34
CA LEU A 128 -2.60 22.83 25.22
C LEU A 128 -2.39 21.33 24.99
N HIS A 129 -2.74 20.84 23.80
CA HIS A 129 -2.55 19.45 23.43
C HIS A 129 -1.38 19.31 22.47
N LEU A 130 -0.52 18.33 22.72
CA LEU A 130 0.47 17.88 21.74
C LEU A 130 -0.19 16.85 20.83
N GLY A 131 -0.04 16.99 19.52
CA GLY A 131 -0.47 15.99 18.58
C GLY A 131 0.39 15.96 17.33
N ARG A 132 0.27 14.88 16.57
CA ARG A 132 0.99 14.72 15.31
C ARG A 132 0.15 15.22 14.15
N LEU A 133 0.68 16.17 13.39
CA LEU A 133 0.04 16.67 12.18
C LEU A 133 -0.01 15.56 11.12
N ARG A 134 -1.20 15.20 10.65
CA ARG A 134 -1.40 14.11 9.68
C ARG A 134 -1.69 14.60 8.27
N ALA A 135 -2.50 15.65 8.15
CA ALA A 135 -2.86 16.22 6.86
C ALA A 135 -3.18 17.71 6.99
N ILE A 136 -2.92 18.44 5.92
CA ILE A 136 -3.24 19.87 5.76
C ILE A 136 -4.21 19.99 4.58
N LEU A 137 -5.44 20.40 4.85
CA LEU A 137 -6.48 20.54 3.83
C LEU A 137 -6.77 22.03 3.60
N ILE A 138 -6.95 22.43 2.35
CA ILE A 138 -7.52 23.74 2.00
C ILE A 138 -8.98 23.52 1.62
N ASN A 139 -9.88 24.25 2.27
CA ASN A 139 -11.24 24.37 1.76
C ASN A 139 -11.22 25.35 0.59
N GLU A 140 -11.50 24.88 -0.63
CA GLU A 140 -11.42 25.71 -1.83
C GLU A 140 -12.42 26.88 -1.84
N VAL A 141 -13.53 26.75 -1.10
CA VAL A 141 -14.58 27.78 -1.02
C VAL A 141 -14.16 28.92 -0.08
N ASP A 142 -13.69 28.58 1.11
CA ASP A 142 -13.41 29.57 2.17
C ASP A 142 -11.92 29.98 2.25
N LYS A 143 -11.06 29.30 1.48
CA LYS A 143 -9.58 29.41 1.55
C LYS A 143 -9.00 29.22 2.96
N GLN A 144 -9.75 28.56 3.85
CA GLN A 144 -9.32 28.26 5.20
C GLN A 144 -8.61 26.91 5.24
N TYR A 145 -7.56 26.84 6.05
CA TYR A 145 -6.84 25.60 6.33
C TYR A 145 -7.56 24.79 7.39
N GLN A 146 -7.77 23.50 7.12
CA GLN A 146 -8.22 22.52 8.10
C GLN A 146 -7.08 21.53 8.36
N LEU A 147 -6.70 21.40 9.64
CA LEU A 147 -5.61 20.52 10.06
C LEU A 147 -6.20 19.25 10.68
N ARG A 148 -5.70 18.09 10.27
CA ARG A 148 -5.97 16.83 10.96
C ARG A 148 -4.82 16.49 11.88
N ILE A 149 -5.12 16.35 13.17
CA ILE A 149 -4.14 16.06 14.21
C ILE A 149 -4.50 14.74 14.87
N GLN A 150 -3.52 13.85 15.01
CA GLN A 150 -3.63 12.64 15.81
C GLN A 150 -3.20 12.95 17.24
N LYS A 151 -4.11 12.74 18.21
CA LYS A 151 -3.83 12.74 19.65
C LYS A 151 -2.89 11.61 20.03
#